data_AF-A0A537KPL9-F1
#
_entry.id   AF-A0A537KPL9-F1
#
_cell.length_a   1.000
_cell.length_b   1.000
_cell.length_c   1.000
_cell.angle_alpha   90.00
_cell.angle_beta   90.00
_cell.angle_gamma   90.00
#
_symmetry.space_group_name_H-M   'P 1'
#
loop_
_entity.id
_entity.type
_entity.pdbx_description
1 polymer ?
#
loop_
_entity_poly.entity_id
_entity_poly.type
_entity_poly.pdbx_seq_one_letter_code
_entity_poly.pdbx_strand_id
1 'polypeptide(L)'
;MIFISATRLRVRSIFYFFNFYRANESAVKELRKTTGFRGGKELMDKGLVFWTLTMWQDEVSMRSFRNSAPHRRAMQKLPTWCSEAAYVHWIEEAEQLPDWGTVHAKMVADGKLTKVKQPSPQQPAKSYPPLNWRKFERIFKTGPLS
;
A
#
# COMPACT_ATOMS: atom_id res chain seq x y z
N MET A 1 -7.96 8.23 -17.46
CA MET A 1 -7.05 8.67 -16.38
C MET A 1 -7.55 8.25 -15.00
N ILE A 2 -6.87 7.31 -14.37
CA ILE A 2 -7.07 6.80 -13.02
C ILE A 2 -5.81 7.09 -12.22
N PHE A 3 -5.96 7.61 -11.01
CA PHE A 3 -4.83 7.83 -10.10
C PHE A 3 -4.52 6.55 -9.33
N ILE A 4 -3.29 6.07 -9.45
CA ILE A 4 -2.82 4.86 -8.77
C ILE A 4 -1.96 5.24 -7.58
N SER A 5 -2.20 4.60 -6.44
CA SER A 5 -1.30 4.63 -5.29
C SER A 5 -0.91 3.22 -4.88
N ALA A 6 0.40 2.97 -4.86
CA ALA A 6 0.97 1.74 -4.36
C ALA A 6 1.88 2.00 -3.17
N THR A 7 1.84 1.11 -2.17
CA THR A 7 2.73 1.13 -1.01
C THR A 7 3.38 -0.22 -0.81
N ARG A 8 4.58 -0.19 -0.22
CA ARG A 8 5.31 -1.37 0.24
C ARG A 8 5.80 -1.11 1.65
N LEU A 9 5.39 -1.97 2.59
CA LEU A 9 5.74 -1.88 4.00
C LEU A 9 6.35 -3.20 4.45
N ARG A 10 7.44 -3.16 5.22
CA ARG A 10 7.99 -4.33 5.91
C ARG A 10 7.84 -4.14 7.40
N VAL A 11 6.97 -4.95 8.03
CA VAL A 11 6.81 -4.94 9.48
C VAL A 11 8.03 -5.61 10.10
N ARG A 12 8.65 -4.95 11.07
CA ARG A 12 9.97 -5.38 11.59
C ARG A 12 9.92 -6.60 12.50
N SER A 13 8.75 -6.93 13.04
CA SER A 13 8.58 -8.03 14.00
C SER A 13 7.12 -8.48 14.11
N ILE A 14 6.91 -9.76 14.40
CA ILE A 14 5.59 -10.35 14.66
C ILE A 14 4.86 -9.69 15.85
N PHE A 15 5.59 -9.11 16.81
CA PHE A 15 4.97 -8.35 17.91
C PHE A 15 4.25 -7.08 17.41
N TYR A 16 4.75 -6.46 16.34
CA TYR A 16 4.09 -5.31 15.71
C TYR A 16 3.03 -5.73 14.70
N PHE A 17 3.11 -6.96 14.17
CA PHE A 17 2.18 -7.46 13.16
C PHE A 17 0.72 -7.37 13.62
N PHE A 18 0.37 -7.80 14.84
CA PHE A 18 -1.02 -7.78 15.29
C PHE A 18 -1.61 -6.35 15.32
N ASN A 19 -0.84 -5.39 15.84
CA ASN A 19 -1.26 -3.99 15.89
C ASN A 19 -1.32 -3.35 14.49
N PHE A 20 -0.32 -3.64 13.66
CA PHE A 20 -0.27 -3.22 12.26
C PHE A 20 -1.47 -3.75 11.47
N TYR A 21 -1.77 -5.05 11.61
CA TYR A 21 -2.87 -5.71 10.89
C TYR A 21 -4.22 -5.13 11.29
N ARG A 22 -4.46 -4.89 12.59
CA ARG A 22 -5.69 -4.21 13.06
C ARG A 22 -5.83 -2.80 12.49
N ALA A 23 -4.73 -2.04 12.45
CA ALA A 23 -4.72 -0.70 11.85
C ALA A 23 -4.98 -0.76 10.34
N ASN A 24 -4.39 -1.74 9.65
CA ASN A 24 -4.63 -2.02 8.23
C ASN A 24 -6.10 -2.32 7.95
N GLU A 25 -6.73 -3.23 8.72
CA GLU A 25 -8.16 -3.54 8.57
C GLU A 25 -9.04 -2.31 8.80
N SER A 26 -8.70 -1.45 9.77
CA SER A 26 -9.43 -0.20 10.00
C SER A 26 -9.27 0.78 8.83
N ALA A 27 -8.08 0.88 8.24
CA ALA A 27 -7.85 1.71 7.07
C ALA A 27 -8.58 1.15 5.85
N VAL A 28 -8.58 -0.16 5.64
CA VAL A 28 -9.27 -0.82 4.51
C VAL A 28 -10.78 -0.67 4.61
N LYS A 29 -11.36 -0.70 5.82
CA LYS A 29 -12.78 -0.40 6.03
C LYS A 29 -13.16 1.01 5.59
N GLU A 30 -12.29 1.99 5.84
CA GLU A 30 -12.49 3.39 5.44
C GLU A 30 -12.24 3.59 3.94
N LEU A 31 -11.18 2.96 3.41
CA LEU A 31 -10.83 2.94 1.99
C LEU A 31 -12.03 2.57 1.12
N ARG A 32 -12.69 1.46 1.45
CA ARG A 32 -13.84 0.93 0.70
C ARG A 32 -15.06 1.84 0.70
N LYS A 33 -15.16 2.79 1.64
CA LYS A 33 -16.27 3.74 1.76
C LYS A 33 -15.91 5.12 1.21
N THR A 34 -14.65 5.35 0.84
CA THR A 34 -14.20 6.67 0.40
C THR A 34 -14.70 6.94 -1.01
N THR A 35 -15.37 8.08 -1.20
CA THR A 35 -15.78 8.57 -2.52
C THR A 35 -14.58 8.64 -3.46
N GLY A 36 -14.76 8.17 -4.70
CA GLY A 36 -13.72 8.15 -5.72
C GLY A 36 -12.75 6.96 -5.65
N PHE A 37 -12.89 6.06 -4.67
CA PHE A 37 -12.20 4.77 -4.69
C PHE A 37 -12.78 3.88 -5.81
N ARG A 38 -11.92 3.33 -6.68
CA ARG A 38 -12.31 2.53 -7.85
C ARG A 38 -11.94 1.05 -7.75
N GLY A 39 -11.13 0.70 -6.76
CA GLY A 39 -10.68 -0.67 -6.54
C GLY A 39 -9.28 -0.72 -5.97
N GLY A 40 -8.89 -1.89 -5.50
CA GLY A 40 -7.55 -2.08 -4.96
C GLY A 40 -7.25 -3.54 -4.70
N LYS A 41 -6.03 -3.81 -4.28
CA LYS A 41 -5.62 -5.12 -3.82
C LYS A 41 -4.50 -5.01 -2.80
N GLU A 42 -4.43 -6.00 -1.93
CA GLU A 42 -3.38 -6.14 -0.94
C GLU A 42 -2.77 -7.52 -1.01
N LEU A 43 -1.47 -7.58 -0.75
CA LEU A 43 -0.70 -8.81 -0.73
C LEU A 43 0.22 -8.83 0.48
N MET A 44 0.22 -9.95 1.21
CA MET A 44 1.26 -10.27 2.19
C MET A 44 2.27 -11.25 1.56
N ASP A 45 3.50 -10.79 1.39
CA ASP A 45 4.65 -11.55 0.90
C ASP A 45 5.52 -12.04 2.08
N LYS A 46 6.55 -12.85 1.80
CA LYS A 46 7.47 -13.39 2.81
C LYS A 46 8.14 -12.26 3.61
N GLY A 47 8.43 -12.56 4.88
CA GLY A 47 9.18 -11.65 5.76
C GLY A 47 8.37 -10.46 6.27
N LEU A 48 7.04 -10.61 6.41
CA LEU A 48 6.10 -9.57 6.85
C LEU A 48 6.13 -8.33 5.94
N VAL A 49 6.21 -8.57 4.64
CA VAL A 49 6.14 -7.52 3.61
C VAL A 49 4.71 -7.42 3.13
N PHE A 50 4.17 -6.21 3.16
CA PHE A 50 2.81 -5.89 2.74
C PHE A 50 2.89 -4.94 1.56
N TRP A 51 2.16 -5.30 0.52
CA TRP A 51 1.95 -4.48 -0.65
C TRP A 51 0.48 -4.08 -0.72
N THR A 52 0.23 -2.80 -0.97
CA THR A 52 -1.11 -2.28 -1.20
C THR A 52 -1.11 -1.56 -2.52
N LEU A 53 -2.14 -1.78 -3.33
CA LEU A 53 -2.41 -1.08 -4.58
C LEU A 53 -3.84 -0.54 -4.53
N THR A 54 -4.03 0.73 -4.87
CA THR A 54 -5.33 1.38 -4.89
C THR A 54 -5.50 2.23 -6.13
N MET A 55 -6.68 2.16 -6.73
CA MET A 55 -7.12 2.94 -7.87
C MET A 55 -8.14 3.98 -7.42
N TRP A 56 -7.98 5.18 -7.93
CA TRP A 56 -8.78 6.33 -7.55
C TRP A 56 -9.21 7.09 -8.80
N GLN A 57 -10.38 7.71 -8.73
CA GLN A 57 -10.84 8.65 -9.74
C GLN A 57 -9.81 9.77 -9.97
N ASP A 58 -9.23 10.28 -8.89
CA ASP A 58 -8.25 11.36 -8.92
C ASP A 58 -7.37 11.36 -7.66
N GLU A 59 -6.32 12.20 -7.66
CA GLU A 59 -5.44 12.37 -6.52
C GLU A 59 -6.17 12.95 -5.29
N VAL A 60 -7.18 13.79 -5.50
CA VAL A 60 -7.94 14.46 -4.42
C VAL A 60 -8.69 13.42 -3.58
N SER A 61 -9.33 12.46 -4.24
CA SER A 61 -10.03 11.33 -3.64
C SER A 61 -9.07 10.46 -2.81
N MET A 62 -7.90 10.13 -3.37
CA MET A 62 -6.85 9.41 -2.65
C MET A 62 -6.38 10.18 -1.42
N ARG A 63 -6.16 11.49 -1.55
CA ARG A 63 -5.74 12.35 -0.43
C ARG A 63 -6.81 12.44 0.66
N SER A 64 -8.09 12.45 0.29
CA SER A 64 -9.19 12.40 1.25
C SER A 64 -9.10 11.17 2.15
N PHE A 65 -8.93 9.98 1.55
CA PHE A 65 -8.67 8.75 2.31
C PHE A 65 -7.38 8.80 3.13
N ARG A 66 -6.27 9.25 2.54
CA ARG A 66 -4.97 9.38 3.22
C ARG A 66 -5.09 10.25 4.48
N ASN A 67 -5.95 11.27 4.41
CA ASN A 67 -6.22 12.18 5.50
C ASN A 67 -7.31 11.66 6.45
N SER A 68 -7.94 10.52 6.22
CA SER A 68 -8.92 9.95 7.15
C SER A 68 -8.30 9.54 8.49
N ALA A 69 -9.11 9.52 9.56
CA ALA A 69 -8.61 9.22 10.90
C ALA A 69 -7.97 7.82 11.04
N PRO A 70 -8.52 6.73 10.47
CA PRO A 70 -7.88 5.41 10.52
C PRO A 70 -6.49 5.41 9.89
N HIS A 71 -6.34 5.98 8.69
CA HIS A 71 -5.07 6.03 7.99
C HIS A 71 -4.04 6.90 8.73
N ARG A 72 -4.44 8.11 9.19
CA ARG A 72 -3.54 9.01 9.94
C ARG A 72 -3.01 8.35 11.22
N ARG A 73 -3.85 7.65 11.97
CA ARG A 73 -3.42 6.92 13.19
C ARG A 73 -2.40 5.83 12.87
N ALA A 74 -2.58 5.09 11.78
CA ALA A 74 -1.61 4.11 11.33
C ALA A 74 -0.26 4.75 10.97
N MET A 75 -0.30 5.86 10.21
CA MET A 75 0.90 6.60 9.80
C MET A 75 1.73 7.14 10.97
N GLN A 76 1.10 7.51 12.08
CA GLN A 76 1.81 7.94 13.30
C GLN A 76 2.63 6.81 13.93
N LYS A 77 2.18 5.56 13.79
CA LYS A 77 2.84 4.38 14.37
C LYS A 77 3.80 3.69 13.40
N LEU A 78 3.59 3.90 12.10
CA LEU A 78 4.38 3.30 11.02
C LEU A 78 5.90 3.38 11.23
N PRO A 79 6.51 4.52 11.63
CA PRO A 79 7.95 4.59 11.83
C PRO A 79 8.49 3.64 12.90
N THR A 80 7.64 3.21 13.85
CA THR A 80 8.00 2.26 14.91
C THR A 80 7.75 0.82 14.50
N TRP A 81 6.69 0.57 13.72
CA TRP A 81 6.28 -0.78 13.32
C TRP A 81 7.09 -1.33 12.14
N CYS A 82 7.49 -0.46 11.22
CA CYS A 82 8.13 -0.87 9.98
C CYS A 82 9.64 -0.66 10.00
N SER A 83 10.37 -1.57 9.34
CA SER A 83 11.78 -1.40 9.00
C SER A 83 11.97 -0.98 7.54
N GLU A 84 10.92 -1.04 6.72
CA GLU A 84 10.93 -0.54 5.35
C GLU A 84 9.58 0.08 5.04
N ALA A 85 9.55 1.24 4.39
CA ALA A 85 8.32 1.86 3.92
C ALA A 85 8.58 2.69 2.67
N ALA A 86 7.84 2.41 1.61
CA ALA A 86 7.90 3.13 0.35
C ALA A 86 6.52 3.28 -0.28
N TYR A 87 6.34 4.30 -1.11
CA TYR A 87 5.15 4.51 -1.90
C TYR A 87 5.48 5.04 -3.29
N VAL A 88 4.62 4.79 -4.27
CA VAL A 88 4.71 5.35 -5.62
C VAL A 88 3.31 5.68 -6.10
N HIS A 89 3.20 6.80 -6.82
CA HIS A 89 1.96 7.24 -7.44
C HIS A 89 2.18 7.45 -8.93
N TRP A 90 1.20 7.11 -9.75
CA TRP A 90 1.20 7.39 -11.18
C TRP A 90 -0.23 7.49 -11.71
N ILE A 91 -0.36 7.94 -12.97
CA ILE A 91 -1.65 7.99 -13.68
C ILE A 91 -1.66 6.85 -14.69
N GLU A 92 -2.78 6.14 -14.76
CA GLU A 92 -3.04 5.05 -15.71
C GLU A 92 -4.25 5.41 -16.57
N GLU A 93 -4.31 4.93 -17.82
CA GLU A 93 -5.51 5.13 -18.64
C GLU A 93 -6.55 4.03 -18.43
N ALA A 94 -6.11 2.81 -18.17
CA ALA A 94 -6.96 1.67 -17.97
C ALA A 94 -7.64 1.68 -16.59
N GLU A 95 -8.93 1.32 -16.56
CA GLU A 95 -9.67 1.04 -15.32
C GLU A 95 -9.46 -0.39 -14.82
N GLN A 96 -8.24 -0.91 -14.99
CA GLN A 96 -7.87 -2.27 -14.59
C GLN A 96 -6.76 -2.21 -13.55
N LEU A 97 -6.82 -3.07 -12.54
CA LEU A 97 -5.78 -3.16 -11.51
C LEU A 97 -4.47 -3.66 -12.15
N PRO A 98 -3.39 -2.87 -12.11
CA PRO A 98 -2.07 -3.31 -12.59
C PRO A 98 -1.63 -4.61 -11.93
N ASP A 99 -0.97 -5.49 -12.68
CA ASP A 99 -0.39 -6.69 -12.11
C ASP A 99 0.75 -6.34 -11.13
N TRP A 100 1.09 -7.28 -10.26
CA TRP A 100 2.09 -7.06 -9.22
C TRP A 100 3.52 -6.86 -9.74
N GLY A 101 3.86 -7.38 -10.93
CA GLY A 101 5.14 -7.13 -11.58
C GLY A 101 5.25 -5.68 -12.03
N THR A 102 4.20 -5.13 -12.63
CA THR A 102 4.10 -3.71 -12.97
C THR A 102 4.24 -2.82 -11.73
N VAL A 103 3.52 -3.14 -10.65
CA VAL A 103 3.60 -2.41 -9.37
C VAL A 103 5.02 -2.45 -8.79
N HIS A 104 5.66 -3.63 -8.80
CA HIS A 104 7.03 -3.79 -8.31
C HIS A 104 8.03 -2.95 -9.12
N ALA A 105 7.96 -3.02 -10.46
CA ALA A 105 8.82 -2.24 -11.34
C ALA A 105 8.70 -0.73 -11.09
N LYS A 106 7.47 -0.21 -10.97
CA LYS A 106 7.20 1.20 -10.62
C LYS A 106 7.73 1.56 -9.24
N MET A 107 7.57 0.69 -8.25
CA MET A 107 8.08 0.93 -6.89
C MET A 107 9.61 1.03 -6.86
N VAL A 108 10.31 0.18 -7.61
CA VAL A 108 11.78 0.21 -7.69
C VAL A 108 12.26 1.47 -8.42
N ALA A 109 11.66 1.80 -9.56
CA ALA A 109 12.06 2.95 -10.37
C ALA A 109 11.73 4.29 -9.70
N ASP A 110 10.46 4.49 -9.34
CA ASP A 110 9.90 5.80 -9.01
C ASP A 110 9.52 5.94 -7.53
N GLY A 111 9.71 4.89 -6.73
CA GLY A 111 9.29 4.85 -5.33
C GLY A 111 9.94 5.92 -4.46
N LYS A 112 9.15 6.48 -3.55
CA LYS A 112 9.59 7.44 -2.53
C LYS A 112 9.61 6.75 -1.18
N LEU A 113 10.68 6.97 -0.42
CA LEU A 113 10.85 6.38 0.90
C LEU A 113 10.08 7.16 1.96
N THR A 114 9.45 6.43 2.88
CA THR A 114 8.87 6.97 4.10
C THR A 114 9.85 6.71 5.25
N LYS A 115 10.15 7.75 6.04
CA LYS A 115 11.09 7.63 7.18
C LYS A 115 10.58 6.61 8.20
N VAL A 116 11.48 5.73 8.65
CA VAL A 116 11.25 4.79 9.75
C VAL A 116 12.36 4.94 10.79
N LYS A 117 12.12 4.47 12.02
CA LYS A 117 13.07 4.61 13.13
C LYS A 117 14.23 3.61 13.06
N GLN A 118 14.01 2.43 12.48
CA GLN A 118 14.99 1.35 12.40
C GLN A 118 15.00 0.76 10.98
N PRO A 119 15.57 1.48 10.00
CA PRO A 119 15.54 1.05 8.61
C PRO A 119 16.35 -0.23 8.41
N SER A 120 15.86 -1.14 7.56
CA SER A 120 16.68 -2.25 7.09
C SER A 120 17.76 -1.74 6.11
N PRO A 121 18.81 -2.53 5.85
CA PRO A 121 19.80 -2.21 4.82
C PRO A 121 19.18 -2.05 3.41
N GLN A 122 18.04 -2.70 3.14
CA GLN A 122 17.37 -2.66 1.84
C GLN A 122 16.57 -1.37 1.61
N GLN A 123 16.15 -0.67 2.68
CA GLN A 123 15.36 0.55 2.54
C GLN A 123 16.07 1.66 1.73
N PRO A 124 17.29 2.11 2.09
CA PRO A 124 17.95 3.19 1.35
C PRO A 124 18.32 2.76 -0.07
N ALA A 125 18.64 1.48 -0.28
CA ALA A 125 19.03 0.93 -1.58
C ALA A 125 17.86 0.71 -2.54
N LYS A 126 16.60 0.80 -2.08
CA LYS A 126 15.39 0.39 -2.83
C LYS A 126 15.51 -1.01 -3.46
N SER A 127 16.33 -1.88 -2.88
CA SER A 127 16.54 -3.24 -3.38
C SER A 127 15.44 -4.14 -2.82
N TYR A 128 14.31 -4.16 -3.53
CA TYR A 128 13.15 -4.96 -3.17
C TYR A 128 13.15 -6.25 -4.00
N PRO A 129 13.21 -7.43 -3.36
CA PRO A 129 13.13 -8.68 -4.11
C PRO A 129 11.79 -8.76 -4.87
N PRO A 130 11.74 -9.50 -5.99
CA PRO A 130 10.49 -9.80 -6.66
C PRO A 130 9.47 -10.45 -5.71
N LEU A 131 8.19 -10.26 -6.01
CA LEU A 131 7.09 -10.83 -5.25
C LEU A 131 7.07 -12.35 -5.39
N ASN A 132 7.55 -13.05 -4.36
CA ASN A 132 7.80 -14.50 -4.40
C ASN A 132 6.68 -15.33 -3.76
N TRP A 133 5.78 -14.72 -3.00
CA TRP A 133 4.69 -15.42 -2.33
C TRP A 133 3.37 -14.65 -2.47
N ARG A 134 2.52 -15.10 -3.39
CA ARG A 134 1.21 -14.47 -3.69
C ARG A 134 0.02 -15.13 -2.98
N LYS A 135 0.25 -16.07 -2.06
CA LYS A 135 -0.84 -16.90 -1.47
C LYS A 135 -1.82 -16.11 -0.60
N PHE A 136 -1.46 -14.90 -0.17
CA PHE A 136 -2.29 -14.03 0.66
C PHE A 136 -2.59 -12.71 -0.04
N GLU A 137 -3.12 -12.82 -1.27
CA GLU A 137 -3.68 -11.69 -2.01
C GLU A 137 -5.17 -11.54 -1.71
N ARG A 138 -5.62 -10.30 -1.55
CA ARG A 138 -7.04 -9.95 -1.51
C ARG A 138 -7.32 -8.77 -2.41
N ILE A 139 -8.46 -8.82 -3.11
CA ILE A 139 -8.92 -7.75 -3.99
C ILE A 139 -10.07 -7.01 -3.33
N PHE A 140 -10.00 -5.69 -3.36
CA PHE A 140 -11.06 -4.76 -2.97
C PHE A 140 -11.80 -4.35 -4.23
N LYS A 141 -12.96 -4.94 -4.47
CA LYS A 141 -13.85 -4.50 -5.54
C LYS A 141 -14.80 -3.44 -5.01
N THR A 142 -14.90 -2.32 -5.70
CA THR A 142 -16.23 -1.73 -5.93
C THR A 142 -16.90 -2.60 -6.99
N GLY A 143 -18.20 -2.87 -6.88
CA GLY A 143 -18.93 -3.64 -7.89
C GLY A 143 -18.72 -3.08 -9.32
N PRO A 144 -19.10 -3.81 -10.37
CA PRO A 144 -19.06 -3.25 -11.71
C PRO A 144 -19.76 -1.89 -11.72
N LEU A 145 -19.20 -0.93 -12.45
CA LEU A 145 -19.92 0.28 -12.82
C LEU A 145 -21.07 -0.17 -13.74
N SER A 146 -22.20 -0.54 -13.13
CA SER A 146 -23.47 -0.86 -13.79
C SER A 146 -24.61 -0.52 -12.85
#